data_AF-A0A151IMK3-F1
#
_entry.id   AF-A0A151IMK3-F1
#
_cell.length_a   1.000
_cell.length_b   1.000
_cell.length_c   1.000
_cell.angle_alpha   90.00
_cell.angle_beta   90.00
_cell.angle_gamma   90.00
#
_symmetry.space_group_name_H-M   'P 1'
#
loop_
_entity.id
_entity.type
_entity.pdbx_description
1 polymer ?
#
loop_
_entity_poly.entity_id
_entity_poly.type
_entity_poly.pdbx_seq_one_letter_code
_entity_poly.pdbx_strand_id
1 'polypeptide(L)' 'KNFTWPDRAVFLLLELYRKREEKFSLSFKRHKVLWREIAEKMKETNVTSWQQCSNKLSGLKRTYRSIYDQNKRSGNCRSS' A
#
# COMPACT_ATOMS: atom_id res chain seq x y z
N LYS A 1 -10.15 20.36 1.78
CA LYS A 1 -8.68 20.35 1.67
C LYS A 1 -8.25 18.90 1.45
N ASN A 2 -7.88 18.50 0.22
CA ASN A 2 -7.48 17.12 -0.05
C ASN A 2 -6.09 16.89 0.56
N PHE A 3 -6.00 15.93 1.49
CA PHE A 3 -4.72 15.48 2.02
C PHE A 3 -4.01 14.65 0.95
N THR A 4 -2.92 15.19 0.41
CA THR A 4 -2.06 14.50 -0.55
C THR A 4 -0.91 13.84 0.21
N TRP A 5 -0.73 12.54 -0.01
CA TRP A 5 0.41 11.82 0.55
C TRP A 5 1.69 12.27 -0.13
N PRO A 6 2.69 12.79 0.61
CA PRO A 6 3.98 13.13 0.01
C PRO A 6 4.70 11.85 -0.43
N ASP A 7 5.49 11.92 -1.51
CA ASP A 7 6.16 10.75 -2.08
C ASP A 7 7.02 10.02 -1.05
N ARG A 8 7.76 10.78 -0.21
CA ARG A 8 8.57 10.21 0.88
C ARG A 8 7.75 9.34 1.84
N ALA A 9 6.52 9.76 2.17
CA ALA A 9 5.64 8.95 3.01
C ALA A 9 5.19 7.69 2.27
N VAL A 10 4.88 7.78 0.97
CA VAL A 10 4.50 6.61 0.17
C VAL A 10 5.64 5.60 0.09
N PHE A 11 6.88 6.04 -0.17
CA PHE A 11 8.05 5.16 -0.19
C PHE A 11 8.28 4.50 1.17
N LEU A 12 8.22 5.28 2.25
CA LEU A 12 8.35 4.75 3.60
C LEU A 12 7.28 3.69 3.91
N LEU A 13 6.03 3.89 3.45
CA LEU A 13 4.96 2.90 3.61
C LEU A 13 5.31 1.57 2.95
N LEU A 14 5.78 1.63 1.71
CA LEU A 14 6.11 0.46 0.91
C LEU A 14 7.30 -0.29 1.52
N GLU A 15 8.34 0.41 1.96
CA GLU A 15 9.49 -0.21 2.63
C GLU A 15 9.10 -0.88 3.95
N LEU A 16 8.33 -0.19 4.80
CA LEU A 16 7.88 -0.74 6.08
C LEU A 16 6.96 -1.95 5.89
N TYR A 17 6.09 -1.90 4.88
CA TYR A 17 5.24 -3.03 4.52
C TYR A 17 6.08 -4.22 4.04
N ARG A 18 7.00 -3.99 3.09
CA ARG A 18 7.88 -5.03 2.54
C ARG A 18 8.69 -5.75 3.62
N LYS A 19 9.27 -5.01 4.57
CA LYS A 19 10.02 -5.57 5.72
C LYS A 19 9.16 -6.42 6.66
N ARG A 20 7.84 -6.28 6.60
CA ARG A 20 6.88 -6.98 7.47
C ARG A 20 5.96 -7.91 6.67
N GLU A 21 6.18 -8.07 5.37
CA GLU A 21 5.31 -8.83 4.47
C GLU A 21 5.17 -10.29 4.93
N GLU A 22 6.27 -10.91 5.35
CA GLU A 22 6.27 -12.26 5.92
C GLU A 22 5.35 -12.36 7.15
N LYS A 23 5.37 -11.34 8.02
CA LYS A 23 4.50 -11.27 9.21
C LYS A 23 3.03 -11.07 8.83
N PHE A 24 2.76 -10.36 7.74
CA PHE A 24 1.41 -10.22 7.19
C PHE A 24 0.90 -11.54 6.60
N SER A 25 1.77 -12.35 5.98
CA SER A 25 1.40 -13.66 5.42
C SER A 25 1.10 -14.71 6.49
N LEU A 26 1.77 -14.64 7.65
CA LEU A 26 1.65 -15.64 8.71
C LEU A 26 0.33 -15.57 9.51
N SER A 27 -0.27 -14.39 9.71
CA SER A 27 -1.51 -14.31 10.51
C SER A 27 -2.36 -13.06 10.30
N PHE A 28 -3.60 -13.26 9.85
CA PHE A 28 -4.60 -12.20 9.64
C PHE A 28 -4.99 -11.47 10.94
N LYS A 29 -5.05 -12.19 12.08
CA LYS A 29 -5.42 -11.62 13.39
C LYS A 29 -4.41 -10.56 13.88
N ARG A 30 -3.16 -10.61 13.38
CA ARG A 30 -2.09 -9.67 13.77
C ARG A 30 -1.98 -8.46 12.84
N HIS A 31 -2.73 -8.39 11.75
CA HIS A 31 -2.66 -7.28 10.79
C HIS A 31 -2.89 -5.93 11.46
N LYS A 32 -3.87 -5.83 12.37
CA LYS A 32 -4.15 -4.58 13.10
C LYS A 32 -2.96 -4.11 13.93
N VAL A 33 -2.24 -5.03 14.55
CA VAL A 33 -1.04 -4.73 15.36
C VAL A 33 0.11 -4.29 14.45
N LEU A 34 0.36 -5.03 13.36
CA LEU A 34 1.39 -4.69 12.37
C LEU A 34 1.15 -3.31 11.75
N TRP A 35 -0.11 -2.98 11.45
CA TRP A 35 -0.48 -1.67 10.93
C TRP A 35 -0.30 -0.54 11.94
N ARG A 36 -0.53 -0.80 13.24
CA ARG A 36 -0.22 0.17 14.31
C ARG A 36 1.27 0.45 14.39
N GLU A 37 2.11 -0.57 14.36
CA GLU A 37 3.57 -0.40 14.38
C GLU A 37 4.08 0.36 13.15
N ILE A 38 3.45 0.16 11.98
CA ILE A 38 3.74 0.95 10.76
C ILE A 38 3.32 2.42 10.98
N ALA A 39 2.14 2.65 11.53
CA ALA A 39 1.65 4.01 11.80
C ALA A 39 2.53 4.76 12.81
N GLU A 40 3.05 4.07 13.82
CA GLU A 40 3.99 4.67 14.78
C GLU A 40 5.28 5.12 14.11
N LYS A 41 5.86 4.30 13.22
CA LYS A 41 7.03 4.70 12.43
C LYS A 41 6.72 5.79 11.41
N MET A 42 5.46 5.94 11.03
CA MET A 42 4.97 6.96 10.10
C MET A 42 4.60 8.29 10.74
N LYS A 43 4.59 8.40 12.08
CA LYS A 43 4.26 9.65 12.78
C LYS A 43 5.17 10.80 12.35
N GLU A 44 6.43 10.53 12.01
CA GLU A 44 7.38 11.52 11.51
C GLU A 44 6.97 12.15 10.17
N THR A 45 6.13 11.45 9.39
CA THR A 45 5.68 11.86 8.05
C THR A 45 4.32 12.55 8.01
N ASN A 46 3.79 13.01 9.15
CA ASN A 46 2.44 13.60 9.28
C ASN A 46 1.28 12.64 8.92
N VAL A 47 1.52 11.33 8.92
CA VAL A 47 0.49 10.31 8.70
C VAL A 47 -0.02 9.83 10.06
N THR A 48 -1.30 10.01 10.32
CA THR A 48 -1.82 9.99 11.71
C THR A 48 -2.43 8.65 12.13
N SER A 49 -2.89 7.80 11.20
CA SER A 49 -3.61 6.56 11.56
C SER A 49 -3.20 5.33 10.76
N TRP A 50 -3.19 4.19 11.44
CA TRP A 50 -3.00 2.86 10.84
C TRP A 50 -4.05 2.55 9.76
N GLN A 51 -5.27 3.08 9.87
CA GLN A 51 -6.32 2.95 8.85
C GLN A 51 -5.96 3.69 7.55
N GLN A 52 -5.32 4.85 7.68
CA GLN A 52 -4.87 5.63 6.53
C GLN A 52 -3.76 4.87 5.79
N CYS A 53 -2.84 4.25 6.52
CA CYS A 53 -1.79 3.39 5.98
C CYS A 53 -2.37 2.17 5.24
N SER A 54 -3.32 1.46 5.84
CA SER A 54 -3.94 0.27 5.24
C SER A 54 -4.74 0.60 3.98
N ASN A 55 -5.52 1.69 4.01
CA ASN A 55 -6.30 2.15 2.87
C ASN A 55 -5.39 2.61 1.73
N LYS A 56 -4.32 3.36 2.05
CA LYS A 56 -3.36 3.82 1.04
C LYS A 56 -2.68 2.66 0.36
N LEU A 57 -2.17 1.67 1.10
CA LEU A 57 -1.53 0.49 0.51
C LEU A 57 -2.51 -0.33 -0.34
N SER A 58 -3.75 -0.51 0.12
CA SER A 58 -4.79 -1.22 -0.64
C SER A 58 -5.11 -0.51 -1.96
N GLY A 59 -5.16 0.83 -1.94
CA GLY A 59 -5.30 1.65 -3.13
C GLY A 59 -4.13 1.47 -4.10
N LEU A 60 -2.89 1.53 -3.60
CA LEU A 60 -1.68 1.31 -4.42
C LEU A 60 -1.68 -0.06 -5.09
N LYS A 61 -2.00 -1.13 -4.34
CA LYS A 61 -2.14 -2.49 -4.89
C LYS A 61 -3.21 -2.59 -5.97
N ARG A 62 -4.38 -1.95 -5.74
CA ARG A 62 -5.47 -1.93 -6.72
C ARG A 62 -5.06 -1.20 -7.99
N THR A 63 -4.45 -0.02 -7.89
CA THR A 63 -3.97 0.74 -9.04
C THR A 63 -2.92 -0.04 -9.81
N TYR A 64 -1.94 -0.64 -9.12
CA TYR A 64 -0.93 -1.51 -9.74
C TYR A 64 -1.58 -2.66 -10.50
N ARG A 65 -2.47 -3.42 -9.85
CA ARG A 65 -3.16 -4.56 -10.48
C ARG A 65 -4.00 -4.12 -11.67
N SER A 66 -4.71 -3.00 -11.55
CA SER A 66 -5.50 -2.45 -12.66
C SER A 66 -4.62 -2.10 -13.85
N ILE A 67 -3.48 -1.43 -13.64
CA ILE A 67 -2.55 -1.09 -14.72
C ILE A 67 -1.97 -2.36 -15.35
N TYR A 68 -1.56 -3.32 -14.52
CA TYR A 68 -1.06 -4.61 -14.97
C TYR A 68 -2.09 -5.38 -15.81
N ASP A 69 -3.33 -5.48 -15.33
CA ASP A 69 -4.43 -6.14 -16.03
C ASP A 69 -4.77 -5.41 -17.34
N GLN A 70 -4.76 -4.08 -17.35
CA GLN A 70 -4.94 -3.29 -18.57
C GLN A 70 -3.82 -3.56 -19.57
N ASN A 71 -2.56 -3.54 -19.16
CA ASN A 71 -1.42 -3.85 -20.03
C ASN A 71 -1.48 -5.28 -20.58
N LYS A 72 -1.94 -6.24 -19.78
CA LYS A 72 -2.17 -7.62 -20.21
C LYS A 72 -3.32 -7.72 -21.23
N ARG A 73 -4.38 -6.92 -21.07
CA ARG A 73 -5.54 -6.88 -21.96
C ARG A 73 -5.27 -6.11 -23.26
N SER A 74 -4.60 -4.97 -23.20
CA SER A 74 -4.26 -4.15 -24.37
C SER A 74 -3.19 -4.79 -25.25
N GLY A 75 -2.40 -5.74 -24.71
CA GLY A 75 -1.61 -6.68 -25.51
C GLY A 75 -2.43 -7.70 -26.32
N ASN A 76 -3.73 -7.86 -26.05
CA ASN A 76 -4.64 -8.79 -26.74
C ASN A 76 -5.65 -8.10 -27.68
N CYS A 77 -5.43 -6.81 -28.00
CA CYS A 77 -6.14 -6.10 -29.08
C CYS A 77 -5.20 -5.86 -30.27
N ARG A 78 -4.53 -6.94 -30.71
CA ARG A 78 -3.92 -7.04 -32.04
C ARG A 78 -4.42 -8.32 -32.70
N SER A 79 -5.68 -8.32 -33.12
CA SER A 79 -6.18 -9.30 -34.08
C SER A 79 -7.33 -8.68 -34.86
N SER A 80 -7.01 -8.42 -36.12
CA SER A 80 -7.82 -8.13 -37.31
C SER A 80 -8.61 -6.82 -37.35
#